data_AF-A0A2N2LSS0-F1
#
_entry.id   AF-A0A2N2LSS0-F1
#
_cell.length_a   1.000
_cell.length_b   1.000
_cell.length_c   1.000
_cell.angle_alpha   90.00
_cell.angle_beta   90.00
_cell.angle_gamma   90.00
#
_symmetry.space_group_name_H-M   'P 1'
#
loop_
_entity.id
_entity.type
_entity.pdbx_description
1 polymer ?
#
loop_
_entity_poly.entity_id
_entity_poly.type
_entity_poly.pdbx_seq_one_letter_code
_entity_poly.pdbx_strand_id
1 'polypeptide(L)'
;MVQVDACREHLERSLALIKRFRQAVLAAAVSGRLTEEWRKKNEINNHWEQKTIGEVTENAKQYKPKSDEEFYYIDIASIDKDQKKIINPKEYLGKDAPSRARQVVETGDILVSMTRPNLNSVALVTPEFNNQIASTGFDVLRPINIEPEWLFLLVRTDKFIAKMSELVQGALYPAIRPKDIRSFSIPSPSLNEQKEIIRRVEALFAYADRLESRYQTARKLVDDLTPALLAKAFRGELVPQDPNDESASMLLERIRIEKAKQAEEPRRVGKKQPREVKMTGDSVKEIIQNLPQDTFSFDELREKISGDYDEIKDILFNLLAEPNPQIRQVFDTSTQAIRFIRSGR
;
A
#
# COMPACT_ATOMS: atom_id res chain seq x y z
N MET A 1 -11.04 -20.55 -4.87
CA MET A 1 -10.97 -19.15 -4.40
C MET A 1 -10.45 -19.07 -2.97
N VAL A 2 -11.06 -19.74 -1.98
CA VAL A 2 -10.62 -19.74 -0.56
C VAL A 2 -9.11 -19.99 -0.34
N GLN A 3 -8.49 -20.93 -1.06
CA GLN A 3 -7.05 -21.21 -0.92
C GLN A 3 -6.15 -20.09 -1.50
N VAL A 4 -6.61 -19.40 -2.54
CA VAL A 4 -5.88 -18.27 -3.15
C VAL A 4 -5.92 -17.07 -2.20
N ASP A 5 -7.08 -16.83 -1.58
CA ASP A 5 -7.25 -15.76 -0.60
C ASP A 5 -6.42 -16.03 0.67
N ALA A 6 -6.36 -17.28 1.14
CA ALA A 6 -5.46 -17.66 2.24
C ALA A 6 -3.98 -17.47 1.89
N CYS A 7 -3.59 -17.75 0.63
CA CYS A 7 -2.22 -17.52 0.16
C CYS A 7 -1.87 -16.02 0.14
N ARG A 8 -2.80 -15.16 -0.31
CA ARG A 8 -2.65 -13.70 -0.25
C ARG A 8 -2.46 -13.20 1.18
N GLU A 9 -3.25 -13.69 2.12
CA GLU A 9 -3.13 -13.30 3.52
C GLU A 9 -1.78 -13.71 4.14
N HIS A 10 -1.32 -14.93 3.84
CA HIS A 10 0.00 -15.40 4.28
C HIS A 10 1.14 -14.57 3.69
N LEU A 11 1.02 -14.18 2.42
CA LEU A 11 1.94 -13.30 1.74
C LEU A 11 1.99 -11.92 2.44
N GLU A 12 0.84 -11.28 2.71
CA GLU A 12 0.82 -9.97 3.40
C GLU A 12 1.52 -9.98 4.77
N ARG A 13 1.33 -11.06 5.54
CA ARG A 13 2.04 -11.24 6.82
C ARG A 13 3.56 -11.28 6.65
N SER A 14 4.05 -11.84 5.54
CA SER A 14 5.48 -11.92 5.22
C SER A 14 6.12 -10.55 5.01
N LEU A 15 5.41 -9.61 4.37
CA LEU A 15 5.92 -8.24 4.17
C LEU A 15 6.07 -7.50 5.51
N ALA A 16 5.09 -7.65 6.41
CA ALA A 16 5.18 -7.09 7.76
C ALA A 16 6.36 -7.66 8.56
N LEU A 17 6.66 -8.97 8.40
CA LEU A 17 7.83 -9.60 9.01
C LEU A 17 9.15 -9.05 8.46
N ILE A 18 9.24 -8.78 7.15
CA ILE A 18 10.44 -8.15 6.55
C ILE A 18 10.66 -6.76 7.13
N LYS A 19 9.60 -5.94 7.27
CA LYS A 19 9.70 -4.61 7.90
C LYS A 19 10.16 -4.71 9.35
N ARG A 20 9.59 -5.63 10.13
CA ARG A 20 10.02 -5.90 11.52
C ARG A 20 11.46 -6.39 11.61
N PHE A 21 11.89 -7.24 10.68
CA PHE A 21 13.27 -7.71 10.61
C PHE A 21 14.25 -6.56 10.39
N ARG A 22 13.96 -5.64 9.46
CA ARG A 22 14.82 -4.45 9.25
C ARG A 22 14.93 -3.61 10.52
N GLN A 23 13.82 -3.36 11.23
CA GLN A 23 13.86 -2.63 12.50
C GLN A 23 14.62 -3.38 13.60
N ALA A 24 14.48 -4.70 13.69
CA ALA A 24 15.25 -5.51 14.63
C ALA A 24 16.76 -5.46 14.35
N VAL A 25 17.16 -5.47 13.08
CA VAL A 25 18.57 -5.31 12.66
C VAL A 25 19.09 -3.92 13.04
N LEU A 26 18.33 -2.85 12.78
CA LEU A 26 18.71 -1.50 13.22
C LEU A 26 18.86 -1.42 14.74
N ALA A 27 17.91 -1.98 15.49
CA ALA A 27 17.96 -2.03 16.95
C ALA A 27 19.19 -2.81 17.46
N ALA A 28 19.53 -3.94 16.84
CA ALA A 28 20.72 -4.72 17.19
C ALA A 28 22.04 -4.00 16.83
N ALA A 29 22.04 -3.23 15.73
CA ALA A 29 23.16 -2.40 15.33
C ALA A 29 23.41 -1.30 16.37
N VAL A 30 22.39 -0.52 16.73
CA VAL A 30 22.55 0.61 17.67
C VAL A 30 22.63 0.19 19.13
N SER A 31 22.39 -1.08 19.46
CA SER A 31 22.63 -1.63 20.80
C SER A 31 24.01 -2.30 20.92
N GLY A 32 24.80 -2.37 19.86
CA GLY A 32 26.10 -3.06 19.82
C GLY A 32 26.02 -4.59 19.85
N ARG A 33 24.82 -5.18 19.84
CA ARG A 33 24.65 -6.64 19.81
C ARG A 33 25.16 -7.23 18.49
N LEU A 34 25.04 -6.47 17.40
CA LEU A 34 25.47 -6.92 16.09
C LEU A 34 26.99 -7.10 15.98
N THR A 35 27.79 -6.43 16.82
CA THR A 35 29.27 -6.46 16.82
C THR A 35 29.87 -7.00 18.10
N GLU A 36 29.09 -7.60 19.00
CA GLU A 36 29.59 -8.12 20.28
C GLU A 36 30.76 -9.10 20.11
N GLU A 37 30.61 -10.12 19.27
CA GLU A 37 31.67 -11.08 18.97
C GLU A 37 32.87 -10.45 18.26
N TRP A 38 32.64 -9.41 17.45
CA TRP A 38 33.72 -8.69 16.81
C TRP A 38 34.54 -7.89 17.82
N ARG A 39 33.88 -7.23 18.79
CA ARG A 39 34.56 -6.52 19.89
C ARG A 39 35.40 -7.46 20.73
N LYS A 40 34.86 -8.64 21.09
CA LYS A 40 35.59 -9.69 21.81
C LYS A 40 36.86 -10.10 21.07
N LYS A 41 36.77 -10.33 19.76
CA LYS A 41 37.91 -10.75 18.92
C LYS A 41 38.99 -9.66 18.78
N ASN A 42 38.60 -8.39 18.82
CA ASN A 42 39.54 -7.26 18.66
C ASN A 42 39.96 -6.65 20.01
N GLU A 43 39.60 -7.28 21.14
CA GLU A 43 39.93 -6.82 22.49
C GLU A 43 39.45 -5.37 22.77
N ILE A 44 38.34 -4.97 22.13
CA ILE A 44 37.77 -3.63 22.27
C ILE A 44 36.82 -3.64 23.47
N ASN A 45 36.92 -2.61 24.32
CA ASN A 45 36.04 -2.46 25.48
C ASN A 45 34.57 -2.36 25.04
N ASN A 46 33.66 -2.90 25.85
CA ASN A 46 32.25 -3.03 25.52
C ASN A 46 31.44 -1.73 25.65
N HIS A 47 32.08 -0.60 25.95
CA HIS A 47 31.39 0.66 26.24
C HIS A 47 31.49 1.64 25.07
N TRP A 48 30.33 2.10 24.61
CA TRP A 48 30.23 3.20 23.65
C TRP A 48 29.97 4.50 24.39
N GLU A 49 30.77 5.51 24.11
CA GLU A 49 30.49 6.87 24.53
C GLU A 49 29.11 7.30 24.00
N GLN A 50 28.40 8.08 24.80
CA GLN A 50 27.17 8.73 24.36
C GLN A 50 27.50 10.13 23.88
N LYS A 51 27.06 10.46 22.68
CA LYS A 51 27.13 11.80 22.10
C LYS A 51 25.74 12.21 21.64
N THR A 52 25.52 13.49 21.44
CA THR A 52 24.31 14.01 20.79
C THR A 52 24.55 14.08 19.28
N ILE A 53 23.47 14.04 18.48
CA ILE A 53 23.58 14.24 17.03
C ILE A 53 24.27 15.57 16.71
N GLY A 54 24.01 16.62 17.48
CA GLY A 54 24.62 17.94 17.32
C GLY A 54 26.13 17.97 17.57
N GLU A 55 26.69 17.07 18.40
CA GLU A 55 28.13 16.99 18.64
C GLU A 55 28.89 16.30 17.50
N VAL A 56 28.19 15.53 16.66
CA VAL A 56 28.78 14.78 15.53
C VAL A 56 28.30 15.31 14.18
N THR A 57 27.64 16.47 14.15
CA THR A 57 27.15 17.08 12.91
C THR A 57 27.29 18.59 12.89
N GLU A 58 27.48 19.17 11.72
CA GLU A 58 27.36 20.61 11.47
C GLU A 58 26.08 20.96 10.72
N ASN A 59 25.84 22.26 10.55
CA ASN A 59 24.73 22.78 9.77
C ASN A 59 25.11 22.86 8.30
N ALA A 60 24.20 22.49 7.41
CA ALA A 60 24.35 22.77 5.99
C ALA A 60 24.43 24.28 5.72
N LYS A 61 25.20 24.64 4.69
CA LYS A 61 25.32 26.02 4.23
C LYS A 61 23.95 26.52 3.73
N GLN A 62 23.55 27.69 4.23
CA GLN A 62 22.39 28.39 3.71
C GLN A 62 22.78 29.18 2.46
N TYR A 63 22.01 29.01 1.38
CA TYR A 63 22.26 29.65 0.10
C TYR A 63 20.94 29.98 -0.59
N LYS A 64 20.86 31.15 -1.23
CA LYS A 64 19.75 31.49 -2.11
C LYS A 64 20.27 31.32 -3.55
N PRO A 65 19.69 30.40 -4.36
CA PRO A 65 20.12 30.23 -5.74
C PRO A 65 19.95 31.54 -6.53
N LYS A 66 20.89 31.81 -7.43
CA LYS A 66 20.86 33.00 -8.30
C LYS A 66 19.82 32.82 -9.38
N SER A 67 19.30 33.92 -9.93
CA SER A 67 18.20 33.89 -10.89
C SER A 67 18.44 33.04 -12.13
N ASP A 68 19.69 32.88 -12.54
CA ASP A 68 20.19 32.16 -13.71
C ASP A 68 20.77 30.77 -13.40
N GLU A 69 20.72 30.33 -12.14
CA GLU A 69 21.28 29.07 -11.69
C GLU A 69 20.25 27.94 -11.74
N GLU A 70 20.58 26.84 -12.41
CA GLU A 70 19.78 25.61 -12.43
C GLU A 70 20.22 24.69 -11.28
N PHE A 71 19.24 24.09 -10.60
CA PHE A 71 19.50 23.16 -9.52
C PHE A 71 18.34 22.17 -9.33
N TYR A 72 18.65 21.03 -8.73
CA TYR A 72 17.66 20.11 -8.20
C TYR A 72 17.20 20.56 -6.82
N TYR A 73 15.89 20.77 -6.70
CA TYR A 73 15.21 21.02 -5.45
C TYR A 73 14.72 19.71 -4.82
N ILE A 74 15.22 19.45 -3.62
CA ILE A 74 14.90 18.25 -2.84
C ILE A 74 13.90 18.66 -1.75
N ASP A 75 12.63 18.33 -1.93
CA ASP A 75 11.60 18.52 -0.94
C ASP A 75 11.22 17.20 -0.23
N ILE A 76 10.29 17.27 0.71
CA ILE A 76 9.86 16.08 1.48
C ILE A 76 9.14 15.07 0.59
N ALA A 77 8.52 15.51 -0.51
CA ALA A 77 7.86 14.63 -1.48
C ALA A 77 8.88 13.92 -2.39
N SER A 78 10.09 14.47 -2.54
CA SER A 78 11.23 13.82 -3.19
C SER A 78 11.84 12.69 -2.37
N ILE A 79 11.27 12.27 -1.23
CA ILE A 79 11.80 11.19 -0.40
C ILE A 79 10.91 9.95 -0.48
N ASP A 80 11.47 8.85 -0.96
CA ASP A 80 10.87 7.52 -0.84
C ASP A 80 10.99 7.06 0.61
N LYS A 81 9.84 6.90 1.28
CA LYS A 81 9.80 6.54 2.70
C LYS A 81 10.06 5.07 2.97
N ASP A 82 9.90 4.20 1.97
CA ASP A 82 10.18 2.78 2.13
C ASP A 82 11.66 2.51 1.81
N GLN A 83 12.15 3.06 0.70
CA GLN A 83 13.55 2.91 0.28
C GLN A 83 14.53 3.83 1.01
N LYS A 84 14.02 4.90 1.65
CA LYS A 84 14.83 5.96 2.30
C LYS A 84 15.82 6.62 1.34
N LYS A 85 15.37 6.90 0.12
CA LYS A 85 16.16 7.47 -0.98
C LYS A 85 15.52 8.73 -1.51
N ILE A 86 16.36 9.60 -2.06
CA ILE A 86 15.91 10.75 -2.84
C ILE A 86 15.45 10.23 -4.21
N ILE A 87 14.20 10.53 -4.56
CA ILE A 87 13.57 10.13 -5.82
C ILE A 87 12.95 11.35 -6.50
N ASN A 88 13.15 11.46 -7.80
CA ASN A 88 12.53 12.48 -8.66
C ASN A 88 12.57 13.91 -8.06
N PRO A 89 13.75 14.45 -7.69
CA PRO A 89 13.83 15.84 -7.30
C PRO A 89 13.44 16.74 -8.48
N LYS A 90 12.85 17.89 -8.17
CA LYS A 90 12.35 18.81 -9.19
C LYS A 90 13.47 19.75 -9.62
N GLU A 91 13.63 19.95 -10.91
CA GLU A 91 14.54 20.95 -11.44
C GLU A 91 13.90 22.34 -11.39
N TYR A 92 14.69 23.34 -10.97
CA TYR A 92 14.27 24.73 -10.96
C TYR A 92 15.40 25.63 -11.45
N LEU A 93 15.02 26.69 -12.13
CA LEU A 93 15.87 27.87 -12.31
C LEU A 93 15.71 28.77 -11.07
N GLY A 94 16.79 29.39 -10.59
CA GLY A 94 16.77 30.09 -9.30
C GLY A 94 15.81 31.28 -9.22
N LYS A 95 15.37 31.85 -10.35
CA LYS A 95 14.28 32.84 -10.38
C LYS A 95 12.92 32.25 -9.96
N ASP A 96 12.72 30.96 -10.21
CA ASP A 96 11.51 30.19 -9.92
C ASP A 96 11.67 29.34 -8.64
N ALA A 97 12.78 29.51 -7.92
CA ALA A 97 13.11 28.73 -6.73
C ALA A 97 12.03 28.89 -5.63
N PRO A 98 11.54 27.78 -5.05
CA PRO A 98 10.67 27.84 -3.89
C PRO A 98 11.32 28.60 -2.74
N SER A 99 10.52 29.34 -1.95
CA SER A 99 11.05 30.14 -0.83
C SER A 99 11.86 29.35 0.19
N ARG A 100 11.54 28.05 0.32
CA ARG A 100 12.19 27.05 1.18
C ARG A 100 13.45 26.41 0.58
N ALA A 101 13.78 26.65 -0.69
CA ALA A 101 15.02 26.15 -1.31
C ALA A 101 16.21 26.94 -0.78
N ARG A 102 16.82 26.46 0.32
CA ARG A 102 17.86 27.22 1.05
C ARG A 102 19.06 26.42 1.50
N GLN A 103 18.96 25.10 1.65
CA GLN A 103 20.01 24.31 2.29
C GLN A 103 20.84 23.60 1.23
N VAL A 104 22.12 23.95 1.09
CA VAL A 104 23.02 23.25 0.17
C VAL A 104 23.38 21.89 0.76
N VAL A 105 23.13 20.83 0.00
CA VAL A 105 23.45 19.47 0.42
C VAL A 105 24.74 18.99 -0.22
N GLU A 106 25.51 18.20 0.52
CA GLU A 106 26.74 17.55 0.07
C GLU A 106 26.61 16.03 0.21
N THR A 107 27.44 15.29 -0.53
CA THR A 107 27.49 13.83 -0.45
C THR A 107 27.75 13.39 0.98
N GLY A 108 26.94 12.48 1.49
CA GLY A 108 27.01 12.02 2.88
C GLY A 108 26.19 12.85 3.86
N ASP A 109 25.55 13.96 3.45
CA ASP A 109 24.57 14.63 4.30
C ASP A 109 23.35 13.72 4.53
N ILE A 110 22.76 13.79 5.72
CA ILE A 110 21.53 13.08 6.07
C ILE A 110 20.40 14.09 6.17
N LEU A 111 19.37 13.88 5.35
CA LEU A 111 18.14 14.67 5.38
C LEU A 111 17.18 14.06 6.39
N VAL A 112 16.74 14.84 7.38
CA VAL A 112 15.71 14.42 8.34
C VAL A 112 14.51 15.34 8.25
N SER A 113 13.36 14.82 7.81
CA SER A 113 12.13 15.62 7.73
C SER A 113 11.69 16.07 9.13
N MET A 114 11.49 17.37 9.28
CA MET A 114 10.97 17.95 10.51
C MET A 114 9.44 17.89 10.60
N THR A 115 8.76 17.56 9.50
CA THR A 115 7.30 17.40 9.48
C THR A 115 6.91 15.93 9.52
N ARG A 116 5.86 15.60 10.28
CA ARG A 116 5.33 14.23 10.44
C ARG A 116 6.45 13.21 10.70
N PRO A 117 7.21 13.35 11.81
CA PRO A 117 8.36 12.50 12.09
C PRO A 117 8.02 11.01 12.13
N ASN A 118 6.77 10.65 12.43
CA ASN A 118 6.25 9.29 12.40
C ASN A 118 6.34 8.63 11.01
N LEU A 119 6.36 9.41 9.92
CA LEU A 119 6.57 8.88 8.57
C LEU A 119 8.04 8.60 8.26
N ASN A 120 8.97 9.09 9.09
CA ASN A 120 10.41 8.92 8.96
C ASN A 120 10.90 9.19 7.52
N SER A 121 10.49 10.31 6.93
CA SER A 121 11.04 10.78 5.66
C SER A 121 12.49 11.22 5.89
N VAL A 122 13.41 10.28 5.67
CA VAL A 122 14.86 10.48 5.80
C VAL A 122 15.58 9.94 4.57
N ALA A 123 16.70 10.54 4.20
CA ALA A 123 17.54 10.05 3.10
C ALA A 123 19.01 10.41 3.32
N LEU A 124 19.89 9.57 2.77
CA LEU A 124 21.32 9.86 2.62
C LEU A 124 21.55 10.51 1.26
N VAL A 125 22.27 11.63 1.22
CA VAL A 125 22.59 12.34 -0.01
C VAL A 125 23.72 11.60 -0.75
N THR A 126 23.42 11.13 -1.96
CA THR A 126 24.36 10.44 -2.83
C THR A 126 25.16 11.42 -3.69
N PRO A 127 26.27 11.00 -4.32
CA PRO A 127 27.08 11.85 -5.20
C PRO A 127 26.31 12.55 -6.31
N GLU A 128 25.22 11.93 -6.78
CA GLU A 128 24.30 12.49 -7.78
C GLU A 128 23.68 13.83 -7.34
N PHE A 129 23.43 13.99 -6.05
CA PHE A 129 22.77 15.16 -5.49
C PHE A 129 23.74 16.09 -4.75
N ASN A 130 25.05 15.95 -5.00
CA ASN A 130 26.05 16.82 -4.41
C ASN A 130 25.87 18.28 -4.90
N ASN A 131 25.99 19.24 -3.98
CA ASN A 131 25.79 20.68 -4.21
C ASN A 131 24.38 21.07 -4.68
N GLN A 132 23.38 20.20 -4.49
CA GLN A 132 21.98 20.52 -4.78
C GLN A 132 21.32 21.24 -3.59
N ILE A 133 20.04 21.63 -3.71
CA ILE A 133 19.37 22.43 -2.68
C ILE A 133 18.18 21.69 -2.08
N ALA A 134 18.25 21.44 -0.78
CA ALA A 134 17.15 20.90 0.00
C ALA A 134 16.25 21.99 0.60
N SER A 135 14.99 21.57 0.83
CA SER A 135 13.98 22.36 1.53
C SER A 135 14.37 22.66 2.98
N THR A 136 14.01 23.83 3.49
CA THR A 136 14.02 24.14 4.94
C THR A 136 13.04 23.28 5.75
N GLY A 137 12.26 22.39 5.11
CA GLY A 137 11.49 21.35 5.78
C GLY A 137 12.32 20.21 6.38
N PHE A 138 13.62 20.15 6.05
CA PHE A 138 14.58 19.20 6.62
C PHE A 138 15.48 19.87 7.66
N ASP A 139 15.95 19.10 8.63
CA ASP A 139 17.27 19.36 9.24
C ASP A 139 18.30 18.57 8.42
N VAL A 140 19.29 19.28 7.86
CA VAL A 140 20.38 18.66 7.10
C VAL A 140 21.52 18.42 8.07
N LEU A 141 21.75 17.15 8.37
CA LEU A 141 22.77 16.68 9.29
C LEU A 141 24.03 16.36 8.48
N ARG A 142 25.05 17.22 8.59
CA ARG A 142 26.35 17.01 7.95
C ARG A 142 27.32 16.31 8.91
N PRO A 143 27.67 15.03 8.69
CA PRO A 143 28.50 14.27 9.61
C PRO A 143 29.91 14.86 9.80
N ILE A 144 30.40 14.88 11.05
CA ILE A 144 31.79 15.21 11.40
C ILE A 144 32.37 14.09 12.25
N ASN A 145 33.52 13.54 11.84
CA ASN A 145 34.22 12.45 12.56
C ASN A 145 33.33 11.23 12.85
N ILE A 146 32.35 10.96 11.98
CA ILE A 146 31.42 9.85 12.08
C ILE A 146 31.07 9.38 10.66
N GLU A 147 30.86 8.08 10.47
CA GLU A 147 30.45 7.54 9.17
C GLU A 147 29.00 7.98 8.87
N PRO A 148 28.74 8.60 7.70
CA PRO A 148 27.40 9.03 7.31
C PRO A 148 26.34 7.93 7.39
N GLU A 149 26.69 6.73 6.92
CA GLU A 149 25.82 5.57 6.88
C GLU A 149 25.44 5.14 8.30
N TRP A 150 26.36 5.24 9.27
CA TRP A 150 26.06 4.93 10.67
C TRP A 150 25.01 5.88 11.25
N LEU A 151 25.18 7.19 11.04
CA LEU A 151 24.19 8.18 11.46
C LEU A 151 22.84 7.96 10.74
N PHE A 152 22.89 7.59 9.45
CA PHE A 152 21.71 7.25 8.68
C PHE A 152 20.97 6.01 9.21
N LEU A 153 21.66 4.98 9.68
CA LEU A 153 21.04 3.83 10.35
C LEU A 153 20.35 4.25 11.65
N LEU A 154 20.99 5.11 12.45
CA LEU A 154 20.45 5.60 13.73
C LEU A 154 19.12 6.34 13.58
N VAL A 155 19.03 7.29 12.64
CA VAL A 155 17.81 8.11 12.43
C VAL A 155 16.64 7.32 11.84
N ARG A 156 16.85 6.05 11.47
CA ARG A 156 15.82 5.13 10.97
C ARG A 156 15.28 4.17 12.03
N THR A 157 15.85 4.19 13.23
CA THR A 157 15.43 3.32 14.33
C THR A 157 14.06 3.74 14.87
N ASP A 158 13.25 2.76 15.27
CA ASP A 158 11.98 3.02 15.95
C ASP A 158 12.16 3.89 17.21
N LYS A 159 13.29 3.75 17.93
CA LYS A 159 13.61 4.57 19.11
C LYS A 159 13.72 6.06 18.75
N PHE A 160 14.44 6.39 17.68
CA PHE A 160 14.56 7.76 17.20
C PHE A 160 13.20 8.29 16.75
N ILE A 161 12.47 7.52 15.94
CA ILE A 161 11.16 7.91 15.39
C ILE A 161 10.14 8.18 16.50
N ALA A 162 10.05 7.28 17.48
CA ALA A 162 9.18 7.42 18.64
C ALA A 162 9.54 8.70 19.40
N LYS A 163 10.83 8.95 19.66
CA LYS A 163 11.25 10.13 20.40
C LYS A 163 10.92 11.43 19.68
N MET A 164 11.15 11.48 18.37
CA MET A 164 10.78 12.64 17.56
C MET A 164 9.27 12.85 17.53
N SER A 165 8.49 11.77 17.51
CA SER A 165 7.03 11.83 17.51
C SER A 165 6.44 12.34 18.84
N GLU A 166 7.10 12.08 19.98
CA GLU A 166 6.72 12.62 21.30
C GLU A 166 6.92 14.14 21.40
N LEU A 167 7.93 14.68 20.71
CA LEU A 167 8.31 16.10 20.78
C LEU A 167 7.50 17.01 19.86
N VAL A 168 6.63 16.41 19.05
CA VAL A 168 5.76 17.11 18.12
C VAL A 168 4.90 18.15 18.84
N GLN A 169 4.93 19.38 18.33
CA GLN A 169 4.05 20.46 18.78
C GLN A 169 2.94 20.71 17.76
N GLY A 170 1.69 20.84 18.22
CA GLY A 170 0.53 21.24 17.40
C GLY A 170 -0.29 20.08 16.80
N ALA A 171 -1.63 20.23 16.83
CA ALA A 171 -2.57 19.18 16.43
C ALA A 171 -2.78 19.03 14.90
N LEU A 172 -2.62 20.10 14.11
CA LEU A 172 -2.89 20.08 12.65
C LEU A 172 -1.66 19.84 11.78
N TYR A 173 -0.46 20.21 12.23
CA TYR A 173 0.79 20.02 11.48
C TYR A 173 1.91 19.62 12.44
N PRO A 174 2.08 18.32 12.69
CA PRO A 174 3.05 17.86 13.65
C PRO A 174 4.47 18.15 13.14
N ALA A 175 5.16 19.09 13.77
CA ALA A 175 6.51 19.48 13.41
C ALA A 175 7.44 19.50 14.64
N ILE A 176 8.70 19.17 14.40
CA ILE A 176 9.80 19.27 15.36
C ILE A 176 10.78 20.35 14.91
N ARG A 177 11.68 20.77 15.81
CA ARG A 177 12.71 21.78 15.53
C ARG A 177 14.06 21.09 15.31
N PRO A 178 15.02 21.71 14.61
CA PRO A 178 16.38 21.16 14.47
C PRO A 178 17.04 20.84 15.83
N LYS A 179 16.78 21.67 16.85
CA LYS A 179 17.29 21.44 18.22
C LYS A 179 16.80 20.11 18.82
N ASP A 180 15.58 19.69 18.50
CA ASP A 180 15.00 18.44 19.00
C ASP A 180 15.74 17.22 18.41
N ILE A 181 16.05 17.28 17.10
CA ILE A 181 16.84 16.25 16.41
C ILE A 181 18.27 16.24 16.94
N ARG A 182 18.92 17.41 16.98
CA ARG A 182 20.33 17.54 17.36
C ARG A 182 20.61 17.23 18.82
N SER A 183 19.64 17.36 19.72
CA SER A 183 19.78 16.98 21.13
C SER A 183 19.60 15.49 21.39
N PHE A 184 19.21 14.69 20.39
CA PHE A 184 19.03 13.25 20.55
C PHE A 184 20.37 12.55 20.85
N SER A 185 20.39 11.79 21.94
CA SER A 185 21.56 11.03 22.39
C SER A 185 21.71 9.73 21.61
N ILE A 186 22.90 9.53 21.06
CA ILE A 186 23.30 8.40 20.24
C ILE A 186 24.55 7.71 20.81
N PRO A 187 24.68 6.39 20.60
CA PRO A 187 25.94 5.72 20.79
C PRO A 187 26.98 6.12 19.75
N SER A 188 28.22 6.28 20.18
CA SER A 188 29.36 6.67 19.35
C SER A 188 30.49 5.63 19.42
N PRO A 189 30.35 4.47 18.74
CA PRO A 189 31.45 3.53 18.55
C PRO A 189 32.62 4.14 17.77
N SER A 190 33.78 3.47 17.78
CA SER A 190 34.93 3.85 16.93
C SER A 190 34.58 3.78 15.44
N LEU A 191 35.26 4.56 14.59
CA LEU A 191 35.03 4.52 13.13
C LEU A 191 35.19 3.12 12.53
N ASN A 192 36.15 2.33 13.02
CA ASN A 192 36.34 0.95 12.57
C ASN A 192 35.14 0.06 12.92
N GLU A 193 34.59 0.22 14.13
CA GLU A 193 33.39 -0.50 14.52
C GLU A 193 32.17 -0.02 13.75
N GLN A 194 32.02 1.30 13.50
CA GLN A 194 30.94 1.84 12.66
C GLN A 194 30.94 1.16 11.28
N LYS A 195 32.10 1.08 10.62
CA LYS A 195 32.25 0.40 9.31
C LYS A 195 31.86 -1.07 9.37
N GLU A 196 32.25 -1.78 10.43
CA GLU A 196 31.87 -3.19 10.59
C GLU A 196 30.36 -3.35 10.85
N ILE A 197 29.75 -2.45 11.62
CA ILE A 197 28.29 -2.42 11.82
C ILE A 197 27.60 -2.21 10.49
N ILE A 198 28.00 -1.18 9.73
CA ILE A 198 27.44 -0.85 8.41
C ILE A 198 27.51 -2.08 7.50
N ARG A 199 28.69 -2.70 7.37
CA ARG A 199 28.88 -3.91 6.55
C ARG A 199 27.94 -5.06 6.93
N ARG A 200 27.73 -5.30 8.24
CA ARG A 200 26.82 -6.34 8.71
C ARG A 200 25.35 -6.01 8.45
N VAL A 201 24.96 -4.75 8.67
CA VAL A 201 23.59 -4.29 8.40
C VAL A 201 23.29 -4.37 6.92
N GLU A 202 24.20 -3.93 6.05
CA GLU A 202 24.07 -4.06 4.59
C GLU A 202 23.88 -5.50 4.16
N ALA A 203 24.67 -6.44 4.69
CA ALA A 203 24.52 -7.86 4.37
C ALA A 203 23.13 -8.41 4.78
N LEU A 204 22.62 -8.02 5.95
CA LEU A 204 21.32 -8.43 6.44
C LEU A 204 20.17 -7.74 5.66
N PHE A 205 20.34 -6.48 5.29
CA PHE A 205 19.37 -5.76 4.47
C PHE A 205 19.32 -6.32 3.05
N ALA A 206 20.46 -6.65 2.44
CA ALA A 206 20.49 -7.33 1.16
C ALA A 206 19.77 -8.70 1.20
N TYR A 207 19.85 -9.41 2.34
CA TYR A 207 19.05 -10.62 2.55
C TYR A 207 17.55 -10.31 2.62
N ALA A 208 17.15 -9.26 3.33
CA ALA A 208 15.77 -8.79 3.37
C ALA A 208 15.24 -8.36 1.99
N ASP A 209 16.05 -7.65 1.19
CA ASP A 209 15.73 -7.22 -0.17
C ASP A 209 15.45 -8.45 -1.07
N ARG A 210 16.28 -9.50 -0.95
CA ARG A 210 16.05 -10.77 -1.69
C ARG A 210 14.75 -11.45 -1.28
N LEU A 211 14.41 -11.44 0.02
CA LEU A 211 13.13 -11.98 0.50
C LEU A 211 11.95 -11.17 -0.03
N GLU A 212 12.07 -9.84 -0.03
CA GLU A 212 11.05 -8.92 -0.53
C GLU A 212 10.81 -9.10 -2.04
N SER A 213 11.87 -9.25 -2.84
CA SER A 213 11.77 -9.54 -4.27
C SER A 213 11.10 -10.88 -4.56
N ARG A 214 11.43 -11.94 -3.81
CA ARG A 214 10.76 -13.25 -3.92
C ARG A 214 9.28 -13.14 -3.55
N TYR A 215 8.97 -12.39 -2.49
CA TYR A 215 7.60 -12.12 -2.07
C TYR A 215 6.80 -11.40 -3.18
N GLN A 216 7.35 -10.34 -3.78
CA GLN A 216 6.68 -9.60 -4.86
C GLN A 216 6.40 -10.51 -6.07
N THR A 217 7.36 -11.38 -6.42
CA THR A 217 7.20 -12.36 -7.49
C THR A 217 6.08 -13.36 -7.18
N ALA A 218 6.08 -13.94 -5.97
CA ALA A 218 5.05 -14.88 -5.53
C ALA A 218 3.66 -14.23 -5.50
N ARG A 219 3.56 -12.98 -5.03
CA ARG A 219 2.32 -12.21 -5.01
C ARG A 219 1.76 -12.01 -6.42
N LYS A 220 2.60 -11.58 -7.37
CA LYS A 220 2.17 -11.42 -8.76
C LYS A 220 1.63 -12.72 -9.35
N LEU A 221 2.31 -13.85 -9.12
CA LEU A 221 1.85 -15.16 -9.60
C LEU A 221 0.48 -15.55 -9.02
N VAL A 222 0.26 -15.28 -7.73
CA VAL A 222 -1.03 -15.54 -7.06
C VAL A 222 -2.14 -14.66 -7.62
N ASP A 223 -1.84 -13.40 -7.90
CA ASP A 223 -2.80 -12.46 -8.52
C ASP A 223 -3.17 -12.87 -9.95
N ASP A 224 -2.20 -13.37 -10.73
CA ASP A 224 -2.39 -13.88 -12.09
C ASP A 224 -3.10 -15.26 -12.12
N LEU A 225 -3.03 -16.04 -11.03
CA LEU A 225 -3.59 -17.39 -10.96
C LEU A 225 -5.13 -17.40 -10.99
N THR A 226 -5.79 -16.42 -10.35
CA THR A 226 -7.28 -16.40 -10.30
C THR A 226 -7.89 -16.19 -11.68
N PRO A 227 -7.48 -15.18 -12.46
CA PRO A 227 -7.94 -15.03 -13.84
C PRO A 227 -7.60 -16.24 -14.71
N ALA A 228 -6.40 -16.81 -14.58
CA ALA A 228 -5.99 -17.97 -15.35
C ALA A 228 -6.86 -19.20 -15.06
N LEU A 229 -7.17 -19.45 -13.77
CA LEU A 229 -8.03 -20.56 -13.36
C LEU A 229 -9.46 -20.38 -13.85
N LEU A 230 -10.02 -19.16 -13.74
CA LEU A 230 -11.35 -18.85 -14.28
C LEU A 230 -11.40 -19.03 -15.79
N ALA A 231 -10.39 -18.53 -16.52
CA ALA A 231 -10.32 -18.69 -17.97
C ALA A 231 -10.27 -20.17 -18.39
N LYS A 232 -9.51 -21.00 -17.67
CA LYS A 232 -9.51 -22.46 -17.88
C LYS A 232 -10.84 -23.11 -17.51
N ALA A 233 -11.50 -22.64 -16.44
CA ALA A 233 -12.82 -23.13 -16.03
C ALA A 233 -13.87 -22.89 -17.13
N PHE A 234 -13.92 -21.67 -17.68
CA PHE A 234 -14.85 -21.31 -18.75
C PHE A 234 -14.58 -22.05 -20.06
N ARG A 235 -13.34 -22.49 -20.31
CA ARG A 235 -13.00 -23.33 -21.47
C ARG A 235 -13.20 -24.83 -21.25
N GLY A 236 -13.65 -25.26 -20.05
CA GLY A 236 -13.80 -26.68 -19.73
C GLY A 236 -12.47 -27.44 -19.61
N GLU A 237 -11.35 -26.74 -19.45
CA GLU A 237 -10.01 -27.35 -19.40
C GLU A 237 -9.62 -27.83 -17.99
N LEU A 238 -10.44 -27.57 -16.97
CA LEU A 238 -10.14 -27.92 -15.59
C LEU A 238 -10.46 -29.38 -15.23
N VAL A 239 -11.28 -30.04 -16.04
CA VAL A 239 -11.71 -31.43 -15.84
C VAL A 239 -11.78 -32.10 -17.21
N PRO A 240 -11.37 -33.38 -17.35
CA PRO A 240 -11.60 -34.12 -18.59
C PRO A 240 -13.06 -34.02 -19.02
N GLN A 241 -13.30 -33.60 -20.26
CA GLN A 241 -14.64 -33.48 -20.82
C GLN A 241 -15.09 -34.85 -21.33
N ASP A 242 -16.27 -35.33 -20.93
CA ASP A 242 -16.89 -36.49 -21.57
C ASP A 242 -17.60 -36.02 -22.84
N PRO A 243 -17.34 -36.60 -24.03
CA PRO A 243 -18.09 -36.28 -25.24
C PRO A 243 -19.61 -36.53 -25.14
N ASN A 244 -20.03 -37.30 -24.14
CA ASN A 244 -21.43 -37.57 -23.83
C ASN A 244 -21.99 -36.66 -22.74
N ASP A 245 -21.19 -35.72 -22.20
CA ASP A 245 -21.69 -34.73 -21.25
C ASP A 245 -22.78 -33.90 -21.93
N GLU A 246 -23.90 -33.78 -21.22
CA GLU A 246 -24.99 -32.94 -21.68
C GLU A 246 -24.55 -31.48 -21.72
N SER A 247 -24.95 -30.75 -22.76
CA SER A 247 -24.67 -29.32 -22.82
C SER A 247 -25.32 -28.57 -21.64
N ALA A 248 -24.64 -27.55 -21.12
CA ALA A 248 -25.14 -26.74 -20.00
C ALA A 248 -26.54 -26.16 -20.26
N SER A 249 -26.89 -25.90 -21.52
CA SER A 249 -28.24 -25.48 -21.93
C SER A 249 -29.31 -26.54 -21.67
N MET A 250 -29.02 -27.82 -21.92
CA MET A 250 -29.97 -28.91 -21.66
C MET A 250 -30.16 -29.17 -20.16
N LEU A 251 -29.10 -29.09 -19.35
CA LEU A 251 -29.18 -29.16 -17.89
C LEU A 251 -30.06 -28.02 -17.33
N LEU A 252 -29.84 -26.78 -17.80
CA LEU A 252 -30.64 -25.62 -17.37
C LEU A 252 -32.11 -25.75 -17.74
N GLU A 253 -32.41 -26.29 -18.92
CA GLU A 253 -33.79 -26.50 -19.37
C GLU A 253 -34.48 -27.59 -18.52
N ARG A 254 -33.79 -28.68 -18.19
CA ARG A 254 -34.31 -29.69 -17.25
C ARG A 254 -34.53 -29.12 -15.86
N ILE A 255 -33.61 -28.32 -15.31
CA ILE A 255 -33.78 -27.68 -14.00
C ILE A 255 -35.01 -26.76 -14.01
N ARG A 256 -35.26 -26.03 -15.10
CA ARG A 256 -36.47 -25.20 -15.24
C ARG A 256 -37.73 -26.05 -15.24
N ILE A 257 -37.75 -27.15 -15.98
CA ILE A 257 -38.88 -28.08 -16.05
C ILE A 257 -39.14 -28.75 -14.69
N GLU A 258 -38.10 -29.20 -13.99
CA GLU A 258 -38.21 -29.81 -12.66
C GLU A 258 -38.69 -28.82 -11.60
N LYS A 259 -38.20 -27.57 -11.63
CA LYS A 259 -38.69 -26.51 -10.73
C LYS A 259 -40.15 -26.14 -11.02
N ALA A 260 -40.57 -26.14 -12.29
CA ALA A 260 -41.96 -25.92 -12.66
C ALA A 260 -42.86 -27.05 -12.13
N LYS A 261 -42.43 -28.31 -12.24
CA LYS A 261 -43.18 -29.47 -11.69
C LYS A 261 -43.24 -29.47 -10.17
N GLN A 262 -42.16 -29.10 -9.47
CA GLN A 262 -42.17 -28.97 -8.01
C GLN A 262 -43.02 -27.80 -7.49
N ALA A 263 -43.33 -26.81 -8.34
CA ALA A 263 -44.25 -25.73 -7.99
C ALA A 263 -45.73 -26.16 -8.09
N GLU A 264 -46.03 -27.28 -8.75
CA GLU A 264 -47.40 -27.82 -8.92
C GLU A 264 -47.80 -28.85 -7.84
N GLU A 265 -46.88 -29.36 -7.02
CA GLU A 265 -47.22 -30.22 -5.88
C GLU A 265 -47.71 -29.41 -4.66
N PRO A 266 -48.81 -29.82 -3.99
CA PRO A 266 -49.40 -29.04 -2.89
C PRO A 266 -48.50 -29.03 -1.66
N ARG A 267 -47.89 -27.87 -1.37
CA ARG A 267 -47.14 -27.62 -0.12
C ARG A 267 -48.06 -27.77 1.10
N ARG A 268 -47.68 -28.63 2.06
CA ARG A 268 -48.32 -28.73 3.38
C ARG A 268 -48.19 -27.40 4.13
N VAL A 269 -49.32 -26.84 4.56
CA VAL A 269 -49.40 -25.53 5.24
C VAL A 269 -48.90 -25.65 6.69
N GLY A 270 -47.70 -25.14 6.95
CA GLY A 270 -47.21 -24.83 8.30
C GLY A 270 -47.54 -23.38 8.69
N LYS A 271 -47.94 -23.16 9.95
CA LYS A 271 -48.38 -21.87 10.52
C LYS A 271 -47.37 -20.73 10.33
N LYS A 272 -47.88 -19.54 9.95
CA LYS A 272 -47.11 -18.29 9.79
C LYS A 272 -46.80 -17.62 11.14
N GLN A 273 -45.55 -17.20 11.33
CA GLN A 273 -45.14 -16.12 12.24
C GLN A 273 -44.97 -14.80 11.44
N PRO A 274 -45.17 -13.62 12.07
CA PRO A 274 -45.23 -12.34 11.37
C PRO A 274 -43.84 -11.87 10.94
N ARG A 275 -43.75 -11.23 9.76
CA ARG A 275 -42.51 -10.61 9.25
C ARG A 275 -42.67 -9.10 9.10
N GLU A 276 -41.61 -8.41 9.48
CA GLU A 276 -41.34 -6.99 9.27
C GLU A 276 -41.47 -6.59 7.79
N VAL A 277 -41.81 -5.31 7.57
CA VAL A 277 -42.10 -4.73 6.26
C VAL A 277 -40.85 -4.77 5.37
N LYS A 278 -40.85 -5.68 4.39
CA LYS A 278 -39.85 -5.74 3.31
C LYS A 278 -40.28 -4.88 2.13
N MET A 279 -39.30 -4.28 1.48
CA MET A 279 -39.41 -3.69 0.14
C MET A 279 -40.05 -4.71 -0.83
N THR A 280 -41.16 -4.35 -1.46
CA THR A 280 -41.96 -5.26 -2.30
C THR A 280 -41.50 -5.18 -3.76
N GLY A 281 -41.65 -6.28 -4.50
CA GLY A 281 -41.34 -6.34 -5.94
C GLY A 281 -42.11 -5.31 -6.78
N ASP A 282 -43.26 -4.85 -6.29
CA ASP A 282 -44.08 -3.82 -6.94
C ASP A 282 -43.40 -2.45 -6.96
N SER A 283 -42.66 -2.08 -5.90
CA SER A 283 -41.88 -0.83 -5.87
C SER A 283 -40.73 -0.83 -6.87
N VAL A 284 -40.09 -1.99 -7.08
CA VAL A 284 -39.01 -2.14 -8.06
C VAL A 284 -39.56 -2.11 -9.49
N LYS A 285 -40.75 -2.67 -9.75
CA LYS A 285 -41.44 -2.55 -11.05
C LYS A 285 -41.74 -1.10 -11.41
N GLU A 286 -42.23 -0.31 -10.46
CA GLU A 286 -42.55 1.11 -10.67
C GLU A 286 -41.30 1.94 -10.99
N ILE A 287 -40.17 1.66 -10.34
CA ILE A 287 -38.88 2.31 -10.62
C ILE A 287 -38.37 1.95 -12.02
N ILE A 288 -38.48 0.67 -12.42
CA ILE A 288 -38.10 0.20 -13.76
C ILE A 288 -38.96 0.89 -14.83
N GLN A 289 -40.25 1.10 -14.60
CA GLN A 289 -41.13 1.81 -15.53
C GLN A 289 -40.76 3.29 -15.68
N ASN A 290 -40.23 3.92 -14.63
CA ASN A 290 -39.84 5.33 -14.62
C ASN A 290 -38.39 5.59 -15.09
N LEU A 291 -37.66 4.58 -15.57
CA LEU A 291 -36.33 4.77 -16.15
C LEU A 291 -36.39 5.53 -17.50
N PRO A 292 -35.44 6.44 -17.77
CA PRO A 292 -35.45 7.28 -18.97
C PRO A 292 -35.10 6.51 -20.25
N GLN A 293 -34.47 5.34 -20.14
CA GLN A 293 -34.07 4.50 -21.28
C GLN A 293 -34.66 3.10 -21.15
N ASP A 294 -35.00 2.50 -22.29
CA ASP A 294 -35.57 1.15 -22.35
C ASP A 294 -34.54 0.05 -22.12
N THR A 295 -33.26 0.40 -22.15
CA THR A 295 -32.13 -0.49 -21.85
C THR A 295 -31.34 0.08 -20.68
N PHE A 296 -31.01 -0.74 -19.69
CA PHE A 296 -30.26 -0.35 -18.50
C PHE A 296 -29.39 -1.49 -17.97
N SER A 297 -28.36 -1.16 -17.20
CA SER A 297 -27.51 -2.12 -16.48
C SER A 297 -27.99 -2.36 -15.05
N PHE A 298 -27.44 -3.40 -14.41
CA PHE A 298 -27.74 -3.68 -13.00
C PHE A 298 -27.31 -2.54 -12.08
N ASP A 299 -26.14 -1.95 -12.34
CA ASP A 299 -25.59 -0.86 -11.53
C ASP A 299 -26.44 0.40 -11.64
N GLU A 300 -26.96 0.72 -12.83
CA GLU A 300 -27.88 1.85 -13.06
C GLU A 300 -29.22 1.66 -12.34
N LEU A 301 -29.70 0.43 -12.20
CA LEU A 301 -30.89 0.12 -11.41
C LEU A 301 -30.60 0.25 -9.91
N ARG A 302 -29.44 -0.22 -9.47
CA ARG A 302 -29.00 -0.16 -8.07
C ARG A 302 -28.83 1.28 -7.58
N GLU A 303 -28.35 2.19 -8.41
CA GLU A 303 -28.21 3.61 -8.03
C GLU A 303 -29.55 4.29 -7.70
N LYS A 304 -30.67 3.73 -8.19
CA LYS A 304 -32.02 4.29 -7.98
C LYS A 304 -32.83 3.57 -6.90
N ILE A 305 -32.31 2.48 -6.33
CA ILE A 305 -33.02 1.66 -5.34
C ILE A 305 -32.19 1.58 -4.06
N SER A 306 -32.79 1.95 -2.94
CA SER A 306 -32.19 1.76 -1.62
C SER A 306 -32.39 0.32 -1.15
N GLY A 307 -31.34 -0.50 -1.18
CA GLY A 307 -31.37 -1.89 -0.72
C GLY A 307 -30.01 -2.57 -0.82
N ASP A 308 -29.86 -3.72 -0.17
CA ASP A 308 -28.64 -4.52 -0.29
C ASP A 308 -28.57 -5.21 -1.67
N TYR A 309 -27.35 -5.45 -2.15
CA TYR A 309 -27.07 -5.96 -3.49
C TYR A 309 -27.83 -7.26 -3.77
N ASP A 310 -27.81 -8.18 -2.81
CA ASP A 310 -28.46 -9.48 -2.95
C ASP A 310 -29.99 -9.38 -2.95
N GLU A 311 -30.58 -8.44 -2.21
CA GLU A 311 -32.04 -8.25 -2.21
C GLU A 311 -32.54 -7.67 -3.53
N ILE A 312 -31.86 -6.66 -4.08
CA ILE A 312 -32.21 -6.06 -5.37
C ILE A 312 -32.02 -7.08 -6.50
N LYS A 313 -30.93 -7.85 -6.43
CA LYS A 313 -30.63 -8.93 -7.37
C LYS A 313 -31.75 -9.97 -7.35
N ASP A 314 -32.14 -10.47 -6.18
CA ASP A 314 -33.18 -11.48 -6.06
C ASP A 314 -34.53 -10.98 -6.59
N ILE A 315 -34.89 -9.72 -6.32
CA ILE A 315 -36.11 -9.11 -6.87
C ILE A 315 -36.03 -9.04 -8.39
N LEU A 316 -34.92 -8.57 -8.96
CA LEU A 316 -34.74 -8.48 -10.41
C LEU A 316 -34.82 -9.84 -11.10
N PHE A 317 -34.21 -10.87 -10.52
CA PHE A 317 -34.30 -12.24 -11.05
C PHE A 317 -35.73 -12.81 -10.95
N ASN A 318 -36.47 -12.48 -9.89
CA ASN A 318 -37.87 -12.85 -9.78
C ASN A 318 -38.72 -12.17 -10.87
N LEU A 319 -38.46 -10.89 -11.19
CA LEU A 319 -39.14 -10.16 -12.27
C LEU A 319 -38.88 -10.76 -13.66
N LEU A 320 -37.64 -11.20 -13.91
CA LEU A 320 -37.26 -11.91 -15.15
C LEU A 320 -37.91 -13.30 -15.26
N ALA A 321 -38.24 -13.90 -14.12
CA ALA A 321 -38.84 -15.23 -14.04
C ALA A 321 -40.39 -15.22 -14.03
N GLU A 322 -41.03 -14.05 -14.08
CA GLU A 322 -42.49 -13.96 -14.16
C GLU A 322 -43.01 -14.55 -15.49
N PRO A 323 -44.24 -15.12 -15.51
CA PRO A 323 -44.81 -15.73 -16.73
C PRO A 323 -44.91 -14.77 -17.91
N ASN A 324 -45.01 -13.47 -17.64
CA ASN A 324 -44.96 -12.41 -18.64
C ASN A 324 -43.97 -11.32 -18.17
N PRO A 325 -42.66 -11.51 -18.40
CA PRO A 325 -41.64 -10.69 -17.78
C PRO A 325 -41.59 -9.32 -18.47
N GLN A 326 -41.82 -8.26 -17.70
CA GLN A 326 -41.74 -6.86 -18.18
C GLN A 326 -40.32 -6.42 -18.54
N ILE A 327 -39.32 -7.25 -18.29
CA ILE A 327 -37.92 -7.02 -18.63
C ILE A 327 -37.32 -8.29 -19.23
N ARG A 328 -36.31 -8.15 -20.09
CA ARG A 328 -35.52 -9.23 -20.70
C ARG A 328 -34.05 -8.95 -20.53
N GLN A 329 -33.28 -9.99 -20.27
CA GLN A 329 -31.83 -9.91 -20.21
C GLN A 329 -31.25 -10.13 -21.61
N VAL A 330 -30.39 -9.23 -22.08
CA VAL A 330 -29.69 -9.32 -23.36
C VAL A 330 -28.20 -9.11 -23.13
N PHE A 331 -27.38 -9.87 -23.83
CA PHE A 331 -25.94 -9.64 -23.87
C PHE A 331 -25.63 -8.64 -25.00
N ASP A 332 -25.16 -7.46 -24.63
CA ASP A 332 -24.79 -6.44 -25.60
C ASP A 332 -23.37 -6.71 -26.10
N THR A 333 -23.26 -7.15 -27.36
CA THR A 333 -21.98 -7.48 -27.99
C THR A 333 -21.07 -6.28 -28.21
N SER A 334 -21.61 -5.05 -28.22
CA SER A 334 -20.81 -3.83 -28.38
C SER A 334 -20.12 -3.41 -27.08
N THR A 335 -20.77 -3.64 -25.94
CA THR A 335 -20.25 -3.28 -24.61
C THR A 335 -19.72 -4.49 -23.83
N GLN A 336 -19.84 -5.71 -24.37
CA GLN A 336 -19.49 -6.98 -23.73
C GLN A 336 -20.10 -7.16 -22.32
N ALA A 337 -21.29 -6.58 -22.11
CA ALA A 337 -21.94 -6.53 -20.80
C ALA A 337 -23.38 -7.03 -20.88
N ILE A 338 -23.86 -7.56 -19.75
CA ILE A 338 -25.27 -7.92 -19.59
C ILE A 338 -26.08 -6.64 -19.39
N ARG A 339 -27.14 -6.48 -20.18
CA ARG A 339 -28.11 -5.39 -20.07
C ARG A 339 -29.53 -5.93 -19.96
N PHE A 340 -30.40 -5.13 -19.37
CA PHE A 340 -31.83 -5.42 -19.24
C PHE A 340 -32.62 -4.49 -20.14
N ILE A 341 -33.56 -5.04 -20.90
CA ILE A 341 -34.44 -4.32 -21.82
C ILE A 341 -35.87 -4.45 -21.33
N ARG A 342 -36.63 -3.36 -21.30
CA ARG A 342 -38.06 -3.37 -20.96
C ARG A 342 -38.87 -4.01 -22.09
N SER A 343 -39.67 -5.03 -21.77
CA SER A 343 -40.59 -5.69 -22.69
C SER A 343 -41.91 -4.93 -22.71
N GLY A 344 -42.10 -4.01 -23.66
CA GLY A 344 -43.39 -3.31 -23.82
C GLY A 344 -43.31 -1.92 -24.43
N ARG A 345 -43.13 -1.87 -25.75
CA ARG A 345 -44.02 -1.07 -26.60
C ARG A 345 -44.48 -1.92 -27.77
#